data_AF-A0A9X1YFU4-F1
#
_entry.id   AF-A0A9X1YFU4-F1
#
_cell.length_a   1.000
_cell.length_b   1.000
_cell.length_c   1.000
_cell.angle_alpha   90.00
_cell.angle_beta   90.00
_cell.angle_gamma   90.00
#
_symmetry.space_group_name_H-M   'P 1'
#
loop_
_entity.id
_entity.type
_entity.pdbx_description
1 polymer ?
#
loop_
_entity_poly.entity_id
_entity_poly.type
_entity_poly.pdbx_seq_one_letter_code
_entity_poly.pdbx_strand_id
1 'polypeptide(L)'
;MSTEVQTWREEPRTLTHVMYALHTVTWFSGGIFSVIAILINLVKSGDLPDDFYRSHWRWQARTFWFALLWFLVTSPLWLLFALPGMVAYGVIGLWYLYRCLRGWIAFNDRRPMTA
;
A
#
# COMPACT_ATOMS: atom_id res chain seq x y z
N MET A 1 8.83 -22.28 -25.67
CA MET A 1 9.75 -21.98 -24.55
C MET A 1 9.90 -20.47 -24.29
N SER A 2 9.03 -19.59 -24.81
CA SER A 2 9.03 -18.15 -24.54
C SER A 2 7.91 -17.72 -23.58
N THR A 3 6.80 -18.47 -23.53
CA THR A 3 5.60 -18.11 -22.77
C THR A 3 5.77 -18.26 -21.26
N GLU A 4 6.39 -19.35 -20.78
CA GLU A 4 6.58 -19.57 -19.34
C GLU A 4 7.48 -18.51 -18.71
N VAL A 5 8.63 -18.19 -19.32
CA VAL A 5 9.56 -17.18 -18.77
C VAL A 5 8.91 -15.79 -18.71
N GLN A 6 7.97 -15.51 -19.61
CA GLN A 6 7.25 -14.24 -19.67
C GLN A 6 6.19 -14.14 -18.56
N THR A 7 5.41 -15.20 -18.30
CA THR A 7 4.38 -15.20 -17.25
C THR A 7 4.96 -14.96 -15.85
N TRP A 8 6.13 -15.54 -15.54
CA TRP A 8 6.77 -15.35 -14.22
C TRP A 8 7.34 -13.94 -14.01
N ARG A 9 7.73 -13.22 -15.08
CA ARG A 9 8.24 -11.83 -14.96
C ARG A 9 7.12 -10.81 -14.95
N GLU A 10 5.99 -11.11 -15.60
CA GLU A 10 4.83 -10.22 -15.68
C GLU A 10 3.95 -10.28 -14.43
N GLU A 11 3.85 -11.44 -13.76
CA GLU A 11 3.04 -11.60 -12.53
C GLU A 11 3.47 -10.63 -11.41
N PRO A 12 4.75 -10.51 -10.99
CA PRO A 12 5.14 -9.65 -9.86
C PRO A 12 4.96 -8.15 -10.17
N ARG A 13 5.20 -7.76 -11.43
CA ARG A 13 4.99 -6.37 -11.88
C ARG A 13 3.51 -6.00 -11.85
N THR A 14 2.68 -6.86 -12.41
CA THR A 14 1.23 -6.66 -12.44
C THR A 14 0.66 -6.64 -11.03
N LEU A 15 1.05 -7.58 -10.17
CA LEU A 15 0.65 -7.60 -8.77
C LEU A 15 1.06 -6.33 -8.03
N THR A 16 2.27 -5.82 -8.26
CA THR A 16 2.72 -4.57 -7.63
C THR A 16 1.85 -3.38 -8.05
N HIS A 17 1.49 -3.26 -9.33
CA HIS A 17 0.54 -2.24 -9.80
C HIS A 17 -0.86 -2.42 -9.20
N VAL A 18 -1.37 -3.65 -9.17
CA VAL A 18 -2.67 -3.97 -8.58
C VAL A 18 -2.71 -3.60 -7.10
N MET A 19 -1.67 -3.91 -6.33
CA MET A 19 -1.58 -3.55 -4.92
C MET A 19 -1.55 -2.02 -4.72
N TYR A 20 -0.79 -1.29 -5.53
CA TYR A 20 -0.82 0.17 -5.51
C TYR A 20 -2.20 0.73 -5.86
N ALA A 21 -2.88 0.17 -6.85
CA ALA A 21 -4.24 0.57 -7.20
C ALA A 21 -5.22 0.30 -6.06
N LEU A 22 -5.21 -0.91 -5.46
CA LEU A 22 -6.02 -1.29 -4.31
C LEU A 22 -5.82 -0.34 -3.12
N HIS A 23 -4.57 0.01 -2.80
CA HIS A 23 -4.28 0.97 -1.75
C HIS A 23 -4.75 2.39 -2.09
N THR A 24 -4.56 2.84 -3.33
CA THR A 24 -4.94 4.20 -3.76
C THR A 24 -6.45 4.40 -3.74
N VAL A 25 -7.22 3.41 -4.21
CA VAL A 25 -8.69 3.46 -4.29
C VAL A 25 -9.38 2.95 -3.03
N THR A 26 -8.63 2.67 -1.96
CA THR A 26 -9.15 2.01 -0.75
C THR A 26 -10.24 2.78 0.00
N TRP A 27 -10.34 4.08 -0.25
CA TRP A 27 -11.28 4.98 0.41
C TRP A 27 -12.73 4.66 0.02
N PHE A 28 -12.94 4.26 -1.24
CA PHE A 28 -14.26 3.87 -1.74
C PHE A 28 -14.80 2.61 -1.04
N SER A 29 -13.91 1.81 -0.46
CA SER A 29 -14.26 0.57 0.25
C SER A 29 -14.12 0.69 1.77
N GLY A 30 -13.88 1.88 2.32
CA GLY A 30 -13.62 2.06 3.76
C GLY A 30 -12.40 1.28 4.27
N GLY A 31 -11.36 1.07 3.45
CA GLY A 31 -10.13 0.36 3.85
C GLY A 31 -10.04 -1.09 3.41
N ILE A 32 -11.14 -1.73 3.01
CA ILE A 32 -11.17 -3.16 2.61
C ILE A 32 -10.16 -3.49 1.50
N PHE A 33 -10.04 -2.65 0.46
CA PHE A 33 -9.08 -2.91 -0.62
C PHE A 33 -7.63 -2.92 -0.14
N SER A 34 -7.26 -2.05 0.80
CA SER A 34 -5.93 -2.09 1.42
C SER A 34 -5.69 -3.34 2.26
N VAL A 35 -6.73 -3.86 2.92
CA VAL A 35 -6.64 -5.14 3.63
C VAL A 35 -6.38 -6.27 2.65
N ILE A 36 -7.09 -6.32 1.53
CA ILE A 36 -6.85 -7.31 0.46
C ILE A 36 -5.40 -7.21 -0.06
N ALA A 37 -4.89 -6.01 -0.29
CA ALA A 37 -3.51 -5.81 -0.72
C ALA A 37 -2.48 -6.36 0.30
N ILE A 38 -2.75 -6.22 1.61
CA ILE A 38 -1.90 -6.79 2.66
C ILE A 38 -2.02 -8.31 2.74
N LEU A 39 -3.21 -8.89 2.51
CA LEU A 39 -3.36 -10.35 2.43
C LEU A 39 -2.55 -10.92 1.26
N ILE A 40 -2.59 -10.27 0.09
CA ILE A 40 -1.75 -10.63 -1.05
C ILE A 40 -0.27 -10.51 -0.67
N ASN A 41 0.11 -9.42 0.00
CA ASN A 41 1.47 -9.22 0.49
C ASN A 41 1.93 -10.39 1.37
N LEU A 42 1.13 -10.82 2.34
CA LEU A 42 1.47 -11.91 3.25
C LEU A 42 1.65 -13.24 2.53
N VAL A 43 0.78 -13.56 1.58
CA VAL A 43 0.80 -14.86 0.87
C VAL A 43 1.90 -14.91 -0.19
N LYS A 44 2.10 -13.81 -0.94
CA LYS A 44 2.95 -13.79 -2.15
C LYS A 44 4.34 -13.17 -1.96
N SER A 45 4.65 -12.60 -0.78
CA SER A 45 5.98 -11.96 -0.57
C SER A 45 7.16 -12.93 -0.73
N GLY A 46 6.96 -14.22 -0.50
CA GLY A 46 8.00 -15.25 -0.67
C GLY A 46 8.38 -15.50 -2.13
N ASP A 47 7.49 -15.19 -3.08
CA ASP A 47 7.65 -15.49 -4.51
C ASP A 47 8.32 -14.35 -5.29
N LEU A 48 8.74 -13.28 -4.60
CA LEU A 48 9.28 -12.09 -5.26
C LEU A 48 10.66 -12.37 -5.87
N PRO A 49 10.92 -11.96 -7.13
CA PRO A 49 12.12 -12.37 -7.85
C PRO A 49 13.39 -11.62 -7.41
N ASP A 50 13.26 -10.38 -6.95
CA ASP A 50 14.38 -9.51 -6.62
C ASP A 50 14.06 -8.52 -5.49
N ASP A 51 15.09 -7.81 -5.05
CA ASP A 51 14.98 -6.83 -3.96
C ASP A 51 14.25 -5.55 -4.39
N PHE A 52 14.17 -5.27 -5.69
CA PHE A 52 13.40 -4.15 -6.21
C PHE A 52 11.92 -4.32 -5.90
N TYR A 53 11.30 -5.49 -6.17
CA TYR A 53 9.90 -5.71 -5.79
C TYR A 53 9.73 -5.78 -4.26
N ARG A 54 10.62 -6.47 -3.55
CA ARG A 54 10.58 -6.55 -2.08
C ARG A 54 10.58 -5.18 -1.42
N SER A 55 11.35 -4.22 -1.95
CA SER A 55 11.38 -2.85 -1.41
C SER A 55 10.03 -2.14 -1.50
N HIS A 56 9.31 -2.29 -2.61
CA HIS A 56 7.98 -1.70 -2.81
C HIS A 56 6.91 -2.38 -1.96
N TRP A 57 6.98 -3.70 -1.82
CA TRP A 57 6.04 -4.47 -1.00
C TRP A 57 6.20 -4.15 0.48
N ARG A 58 7.45 -4.02 0.96
CA ARG A 58 7.75 -3.53 2.32
C ARG A 58 7.30 -2.09 2.53
N TRP A 59 7.46 -1.21 1.53
CA TRP A 59 6.98 0.17 1.59
C TRP A 59 5.45 0.24 1.75
N GLN A 60 4.71 -0.53 0.95
CA GLN A 60 3.26 -0.62 1.02
C GLN A 60 2.79 -1.14 2.38
N ALA A 61 3.38 -2.26 2.85
CA ALA A 61 3.07 -2.84 4.16
C ALA A 61 3.30 -1.85 5.30
N ARG A 62 4.46 -1.16 5.34
CA ARG A 62 4.73 -0.15 6.37
C ARG A 62 3.72 1.00 6.32
N THR A 63 3.38 1.47 5.13
CA THR A 63 2.42 2.56 4.94
C THR A 63 1.04 2.18 5.50
N PHE A 64 0.60 0.94 5.27
CA PHE A 64 -0.62 0.39 5.87
C PHE A 64 -0.54 0.33 7.40
N TRP A 65 0.51 -0.28 7.96
CA TRP A 65 0.61 -0.45 9.41
C TRP A 65 0.73 0.88 10.16
N PHE A 66 1.45 1.86 9.60
CA PHE A 66 1.50 3.20 10.17
C PHE A 66 0.15 3.92 10.08
N ALA A 67 -0.56 3.83 8.96
CA ALA A 67 -1.90 4.41 8.86
C ALA A 67 -2.86 3.77 9.87
N LEU A 68 -2.86 2.44 9.97
CA LEU A 68 -3.68 1.71 10.94
C LEU A 68 -3.35 2.15 12.38
N LEU A 69 -2.06 2.23 12.72
CA LEU A 69 -1.62 2.74 14.01
C LEU A 69 -2.13 4.16 14.28
N TRP A 70 -1.99 5.08 13.33
CA TRP A 70 -2.43 6.46 13.50
C TRP A 70 -3.95 6.58 13.61
N PHE A 71 -4.72 5.79 12.85
CA PHE A 71 -6.17 5.73 13.01
C PHE A 71 -6.56 5.23 14.41
N LEU A 72 -5.89 4.20 14.93
CA LEU A 72 -6.14 3.71 16.29
C LEU A 72 -5.78 4.76 17.35
N VAL A 73 -4.63 5.42 17.23
CA VAL A 73 -4.16 6.45 18.16
C VAL A 73 -5.07 7.69 18.15
N THR A 74 -5.60 8.07 16.98
CA THR A 74 -6.49 9.24 16.84
C THR A 74 -7.97 8.92 17.05
N SER A 75 -8.32 7.64 17.20
CA SER A 75 -9.71 7.21 17.43
C SER A 75 -10.40 7.88 18.63
N PRO A 76 -9.72 8.19 19.77
CA PRO A 76 -10.37 8.86 20.89
C PRO A 76 -10.80 10.31 20.57
N LEU A 77 -10.25 10.94 19.54
CA LEU A 77 -10.64 12.30 19.11
C LEU A 77 -12.10 12.35 18.66
N TRP A 78 -12.68 11.23 18.22
CA TRP A 78 -14.10 11.16 17.89
C TRP A 78 -15.01 11.32 19.11
N LEU A 79 -14.52 11.06 20.32
CA LEU A 79 -15.24 11.27 21.59
C LEU A 79 -15.15 12.72 22.07
N LEU A 80 -14.15 13.48 21.61
CA LEU A 80 -13.76 14.81 22.09
C LEU A 80 -14.17 15.91 21.09
N PHE A 81 -15.42 15.85 20.60
CA PHE A 81 -15.97 16.59 19.46
C PHE A 81 -15.57 16.00 18.09
N ALA A 82 -16.54 15.76 17.20
CA ALA A 82 -16.33 15.03 15.94
C ALA A 82 -15.36 15.74 14.96
N LEU A 83 -15.24 17.07 15.02
CA LEU A 83 -14.40 17.88 14.14
C LEU A 83 -12.90 17.51 14.22
N PRO A 84 -12.26 17.48 15.41
CA PRO A 84 -10.90 16.98 15.58
C PRO A 84 -10.64 15.59 14.96
N GLY A 85 -11.58 14.66 15.14
CA GLY A 85 -11.49 13.31 14.57
C GLY A 85 -11.48 13.32 13.04
N MET A 86 -12.38 14.09 12.43
CA MET A 86 -12.44 14.27 10.97
C MET A 86 -11.14 14.84 10.40
N VAL A 87 -10.60 15.88 11.03
CA VAL A 87 -9.34 16.51 10.58
C VAL A 87 -8.18 15.52 10.69
N ALA A 88 -8.05 14.82 11.83
CA ALA A 88 -6.99 13.84 12.03
C ALA A 88 -7.05 12.71 11.00
N TYR A 89 -8.23 12.12 10.78
CA TYR A 89 -8.41 11.04 9.81
C TYR A 89 -8.17 11.52 8.37
N GLY A 90 -8.59 12.75 8.05
CA GLY A 90 -8.30 13.37 6.75
C GLY A 90 -6.81 13.55 6.49
N VAL A 91 -6.05 14.02 7.50
CA VAL A 91 -4.60 14.18 7.41
C VAL A 91 -3.90 12.83 7.25
N ILE A 92 -4.27 11.82 8.05
CA ILE A 92 -3.72 10.45 7.96
C ILE A 92 -3.98 9.88 6.56
N GLY A 93 -5.21 10.04 6.07
CA GLY A 93 -5.58 9.56 4.76
C GLY A 93 -4.82 10.28 3.64
N LEU A 94 -4.70 11.61 3.68
CA LEU A 94 -3.92 12.35 2.68
C LEU A 94 -2.45 11.92 2.69
N TRP A 95 -1.87 11.74 3.87
CA TRP A 95 -0.51 11.20 4.03
C TRP A 95 -0.39 9.78 3.44
N TYR A 96 -1.37 8.92 3.68
CA TYR A 96 -1.42 7.57 3.15
C TYR A 96 -1.46 7.57 1.62
N LEU A 97 -2.38 8.36 1.03
CA LEU A 97 -2.51 8.53 -0.41
C LEU A 97 -1.20 9.04 -1.03
N TYR A 98 -0.61 10.09 -0.45
CA TYR A 98 0.68 10.61 -0.87
C TYR A 98 1.75 9.50 -0.92
N ARG A 99 1.87 8.68 0.13
CA ARG A 99 2.88 7.61 0.17
C ARG A 99 2.60 6.48 -0.83
N CYS A 100 1.35 6.17 -1.10
CA CYS A 100 0.97 5.22 -2.15
C CYS A 100 1.37 5.76 -3.54
N LEU A 101 1.05 7.01 -3.85
CA LEU A 101 1.41 7.65 -5.12
C LEU A 101 2.92 7.78 -5.28
N ARG A 102 3.64 8.20 -4.23
CA ARG A 102 5.12 8.24 -4.22
C ARG A 102 5.72 6.86 -4.50
N GLY A 103 5.14 5.83 -3.87
CA GLY A 103 5.38 4.41 -4.12
C GLY A 103 5.31 4.05 -5.58
N TRP A 104 4.14 4.32 -6.14
CA TRP A 104 3.77 3.91 -7.48
C TRP A 104 4.59 4.64 -8.56
N ILE A 105 4.85 5.95 -8.38
CA ILE A 105 5.70 6.72 -9.30
C ILE A 105 7.12 6.16 -9.31
N ALA A 106 7.72 5.89 -8.14
CA ALA A 106 9.06 5.30 -8.09
C ALA A 106 9.13 3.93 -8.77
N PHE A 107 8.09 3.11 -8.60
CA PHE A 107 7.96 1.82 -9.27
C PHE A 107 7.92 1.96 -10.80
N ASN A 108 7.12 2.91 -11.30
CA ASN A 108 7.03 3.22 -12.72
C ASN A 108 8.38 3.69 -13.29
N ASP A 109 9.11 4.48 -12.52
CA ASP A 109 10.45 4.98 -12.87
C ASP A 109 11.56 3.93 -12.68
N ARG A 110 11.22 2.68 -12.31
CA ARG A 110 12.17 1.59 -12.04
C ARG A 110 13.19 1.93 -10.94
N ARG A 111 12.78 2.73 -9.96
CA ARG A 111 13.59 3.11 -8.80
C ARG A 111 13.16 2.31 -7.57
N PRO A 112 14.08 1.70 -6.80
CA PRO A 112 13.72 0.99 -5.57
C PRO A 112 13.24 1.96 -4.49
N MET A 113 12.44 1.46 -3.56
CA MET A 113 12.10 2.23 -2.36
C MET A 113 13.20 2.08 -1.32
N THR A 114 13.67 3.20 -0.76
CA THR A 114 14.66 3.14 0.31
C THR A 114 14.02 2.49 1.54
N ALA A 115 14.70 1.44 2.03
CA ALA A 115 14.35 0.78 3.28
C ALA A 115 14.34 1.79 4.42
#